data_AF-V5HE72-F1
#
_entry.id   AF-V5HE72-F1
#
_cell.length_a   1.000
_cell.length_b   1.000
_cell.length_c   1.000
_cell.angle_alpha   90.00
_cell.angle_beta   90.00
_cell.angle_gamma   90.00
#
_symmetry.space_group_name_H-M   'P 1'
#
loop_
_entity.id
_entity.type
_entity.pdbx_description
1 polymer ?
#
loop_
_entity_poly.entity_id
_entity_poly.type
_entity_poly.pdbx_seq_one_letter_code
_entity_poly.pdbx_strand_id
1 'polypeptide(L)'
;MRTSGHILFVIMEIELLCTFFVLMLGSSKCERTRTLPEICTMEPNEELGRARIPGWFYDKSIDSCLFLFFGAAKAKSEHVNRFETKKECTETCRPQVRSFCFDGPPETWKGESTIMWSYNSTLGKCFKFDGNGNTQEGINVV
;
A
#
# COMPACT_ATOMS: atom_id res chain seq x y z
N MET A 1 20.20 17.39 32.12
CA MET A 1 21.06 16.21 31.88
C MET A 1 20.51 15.01 32.65
N ARG A 2 19.42 14.37 32.19
CA ARG A 2 18.89 13.14 32.81
C ARG A 2 18.14 12.22 31.85
N THR A 3 18.06 12.58 30.56
CA THR A 3 17.29 11.87 29.55
C THR A 3 18.13 10.92 28.68
N SER A 4 19.39 11.26 28.35
CA SER A 4 20.25 10.38 27.54
C SER A 4 20.56 9.04 28.19
N GLY A 5 20.85 9.00 29.51
CA GLY A 5 21.23 7.77 30.19
C GLY A 5 20.09 6.75 30.29
N HIS A 6 18.86 7.22 30.47
CA HIS A 6 17.67 6.35 30.53
C HIS A 6 17.32 5.78 29.16
N ILE A 7 17.51 6.57 28.10
CA ILE A 7 17.29 6.15 26.72
C ILE A 7 18.37 5.13 26.31
N LEU A 8 19.64 5.37 26.62
CA LEU A 8 20.73 4.41 26.39
C LEU A 8 20.52 3.10 27.16
N PHE A 9 19.99 3.15 28.38
CA PHE A 9 19.67 1.97 29.18
C PHE A 9 18.54 1.14 28.56
N VAL A 10 17.46 1.79 28.11
CA VAL A 10 16.33 1.13 27.43
C VAL A 10 16.76 0.54 26.08
N ILE A 11 17.61 1.25 25.33
CA ILE A 11 18.16 0.76 24.05
C ILE A 11 19.07 -0.46 24.31
N MET A 12 19.88 -0.44 25.37
CA MET A 12 20.79 -1.54 25.72
C MET A 12 20.05 -2.80 26.19
N GLU A 13 18.93 -2.68 26.92
CA GLU A 13 18.10 -3.83 27.28
C GLU A 13 17.37 -4.43 26.06
N ILE A 14 16.90 -3.60 25.12
CA ILE A 14 16.27 -4.05 23.86
C ILE A 14 17.29 -4.77 22.97
N GLU A 15 18.53 -4.29 22.87
CA GLU A 15 19.62 -4.93 22.12
C GLU A 15 19.99 -6.32 22.70
N LEU A 16 20.05 -6.44 24.04
CA LEU A 16 20.32 -7.73 24.71
C LEU A 16 19.19 -8.75 24.50
N LEU A 17 17.93 -8.30 24.51
CA LEU A 17 16.79 -9.15 24.25
C LEU A 17 16.77 -9.61 22.78
N CYS A 18 17.00 -8.70 21.83
CA CYS A 18 17.06 -9.02 20.40
C CYS A 18 18.18 -10.03 20.08
N THR A 19 19.36 -9.89 20.68
CA THR A 19 20.47 -10.83 20.46
C THR A 19 20.20 -12.22 21.03
N PHE A 20 19.53 -12.31 22.19
CA PHE A 20 19.12 -13.59 22.77
C PHE A 20 18.07 -14.31 21.90
N PHE A 21 17.09 -13.58 21.35
CA PHE A 21 16.11 -14.13 20.42
C PHE A 21 16.73 -14.59 19.09
N VAL A 22 17.79 -13.92 18.60
CA VAL A 22 18.51 -14.29 17.36
C VAL A 22 19.27 -15.61 17.53
N LEU A 23 19.91 -15.83 18.68
CA LEU A 23 20.67 -17.06 18.96
C LEU A 23 19.76 -18.29 19.15
N MET A 24 18.57 -18.10 19.71
CA MET A 24 17.67 -19.22 20.05
C MET A 24 16.76 -19.66 18.90
N LEU A 25 16.44 -18.79 17.94
CA LEU A 25 15.44 -19.08 16.90
C LEU A 25 15.96 -19.06 15.46
N GLY A 26 17.23 -18.70 15.22
CA GLY A 26 17.87 -18.85 13.91
C GLY A 26 17.11 -18.22 12.74
N SER A 27 16.37 -17.13 12.96
CA SER A 27 15.66 -16.44 11.89
C SER A 27 15.64 -14.93 12.14
N SER A 28 16.51 -14.21 11.45
CA SER A 28 16.47 -12.76 11.34
C SER A 28 15.70 -12.37 10.07
N LYS A 29 14.38 -12.58 10.10
CA LYS A 29 13.51 -11.59 9.50
C LYS A 29 12.77 -10.88 10.62
N CYS A 30 13.41 -9.82 11.11
CA CYS A 30 12.69 -8.76 11.80
C CYS A 30 11.78 -8.12 10.74
N GLU A 31 10.59 -8.67 10.58
CA GLU A 31 9.51 -7.94 9.94
C GLU A 31 9.20 -6.79 10.90
N ARG A 32 9.68 -5.59 10.56
CA ARG A 32 9.02 -4.38 11.06
C ARG A 32 7.56 -4.54 10.63
N THR A 33 6.70 -4.93 11.56
CA THR A 33 5.26 -4.68 11.46
C THR A 33 5.15 -3.18 11.33
N ARG A 34 5.13 -2.69 10.09
CA ARG A 34 4.80 -1.31 9.81
C ARG A 34 3.38 -1.16 10.31
N THR A 35 3.21 -0.39 11.38
CA THR A 35 1.89 -0.03 11.87
C THR A 35 1.20 0.70 10.74
N LEU A 36 0.13 0.10 10.21
CA LEU A 36 -0.67 0.70 9.17
C LEU A 36 -1.22 2.04 9.70
N PRO A 37 -1.15 3.15 8.95
CA PRO A 37 -1.67 4.43 9.41
C PRO A 37 -3.13 4.30 9.85
N GLU A 38 -3.53 5.01 10.92
CA GLU A 38 -4.88 4.92 11.48
C GLU A 38 -5.97 5.17 10.41
N ILE A 39 -5.77 6.15 9.53
CA ILE A 39 -6.69 6.44 8.41
C ILE A 39 -6.95 5.24 7.50
N CYS A 40 -6.01 4.31 7.38
CA CYS A 40 -6.16 3.10 6.57
C CYS A 40 -6.88 1.97 7.33
N THR A 41 -7.25 2.20 8.60
CA THR A 41 -8.03 1.24 9.40
C THR A 41 -9.47 1.70 9.63
N MET A 42 -9.73 2.98 9.39
CA MET A 42 -11.03 3.64 9.50
C MET A 42 -11.94 3.27 8.32
N GLU A 43 -13.24 3.24 8.56
CA GLU A 43 -14.24 3.18 7.49
C GLU A 43 -14.22 4.50 6.67
N PRO A 44 -14.59 4.47 5.37
CA PRO A 44 -14.75 5.69 4.60
C PRO A 44 -15.81 6.62 5.23
N ASN A 45 -15.58 7.93 5.18
CA ASN A 45 -16.51 8.89 5.75
C ASN A 45 -17.79 8.97 4.89
N GLU A 46 -18.90 8.44 5.39
CA GLU A 46 -20.24 8.63 4.82
C GLU A 46 -20.79 10.00 5.24
N GLU A 47 -20.22 11.06 4.67
CA GLU A 47 -20.67 12.43 4.96
C GLU A 47 -22.12 12.64 4.52
N LEU A 48 -22.95 13.14 5.44
CA LEU A 48 -24.30 13.61 5.14
C LEU A 48 -24.23 14.87 4.26
N GLY A 49 -24.18 14.67 2.95
CA GLY A 49 -24.19 15.74 1.98
C GLY A 49 -24.73 15.25 0.64
N ARG A 50 -25.12 16.21 -0.22
CA ARG A 50 -25.69 15.91 -1.56
C ARG A 50 -24.68 16.12 -2.69
N ALA A 51 -23.42 16.41 -2.37
CA ALA A 51 -22.38 16.52 -3.38
C ALA A 51 -22.03 15.13 -3.93
N ARG A 52 -21.42 15.10 -5.11
CA ARG A 52 -20.94 13.89 -5.76
C ARG A 52 -19.46 14.04 -6.05
N ILE A 53 -18.64 14.01 -5.00
CA ILE A 53 -17.22 14.31 -5.11
C ILE A 53 -16.44 13.01 -5.25
N PRO A 54 -15.72 12.80 -6.37
CA PRO A 54 -14.94 11.58 -6.56
C PRO A 54 -13.79 11.52 -5.56
N GLY A 55 -13.48 10.32 -5.10
CA GLY A 55 -12.31 10.06 -4.28
C GLY A 55 -12.06 8.58 -4.08
N TRP A 56 -11.04 8.29 -3.29
CA TRP A 56 -10.58 6.94 -3.00
C TRP A 56 -10.55 6.69 -1.49
N PHE A 57 -10.86 5.48 -1.05
CA PHE A 57 -10.66 5.03 0.32
C PHE A 57 -9.97 3.67 0.31
N TYR A 58 -9.25 3.35 1.38
CA TYR A 58 -8.61 2.05 1.54
C TYR A 58 -9.54 1.08 2.26
N ASP A 59 -9.85 -0.03 1.61
CA ASP A 59 -10.58 -1.15 2.20
C ASP A 59 -9.56 -2.21 2.66
N LYS A 60 -9.40 -2.31 3.98
CA LYS A 60 -8.48 -3.27 4.62
C LYS A 60 -8.91 -4.73 4.44
N SER A 61 -10.20 -4.99 4.19
CA SER A 61 -10.72 -6.37 4.09
C SER A 61 -10.25 -7.05 2.80
N ILE A 62 -10.06 -6.27 1.74
CA ILE A 62 -9.57 -6.72 0.43
C ILE A 62 -8.18 -6.17 0.09
N ASP A 63 -7.54 -5.47 1.04
CA ASP A 63 -6.25 -4.80 0.89
C ASP A 63 -6.17 -3.96 -0.41
N SER A 64 -7.15 -3.07 -0.63
CA SER A 64 -7.24 -2.31 -1.88
C SER A 64 -7.81 -0.90 -1.72
N CYS A 65 -7.41 0.00 -2.61
CA CYS A 65 -7.97 1.34 -2.71
C CYS A 65 -9.16 1.34 -3.67
N LEU A 66 -10.36 1.63 -3.14
CA LEU A 66 -11.62 1.63 -3.86
C LEU A 66 -12.10 3.05 -4.15
N PHE A 67 -12.81 3.20 -5.26
CA PHE A 67 -13.41 4.46 -5.66
C PHE A 67 -14.78 4.65 -4.99
N LEU A 68 -15.07 5.87 -4.54
CA LEU A 68 -16.35 6.27 -3.97
C LEU A 68 -16.72 7.71 -4.37
N PHE A 69 -18.02 8.01 -4.42
CA PHE A 69 -18.50 9.39 -4.46
C PHE A 69 -18.88 9.85 -3.05
N PHE A 70 -18.16 10.85 -2.53
CA PHE A 70 -18.38 11.42 -1.21
C PHE A 70 -19.42 12.53 -1.23
N GLY A 71 -20.19 12.63 -0.14
CA GLY A 71 -21.32 13.55 0.02
C GLY A 71 -20.94 15.02 0.25
N ALA A 72 -19.72 15.31 0.72
CA ALA A 72 -19.21 16.67 0.90
C ALA A 72 -17.71 16.76 0.52
N ALA A 73 -17.16 17.97 0.52
CA ALA A 73 -15.76 18.21 0.19
C ALA A 73 -14.89 17.95 1.42
N LYS A 74 -13.72 17.32 1.22
CA LYS A 74 -12.77 17.05 2.30
C LYS A 74 -12.15 18.37 2.77
N ALA A 75 -12.28 18.69 4.05
CA ALA A 75 -11.53 19.80 4.64
C ALA A 75 -10.06 19.42 4.82
N LYS A 76 -9.13 20.37 4.65
CA LYS A 76 -7.68 20.10 4.77
C LYS A 76 -7.27 19.52 6.13
N SER A 77 -8.04 19.81 7.19
CA SER A 77 -7.81 19.33 8.55
C SER A 77 -8.46 17.98 8.86
N GLU A 78 -9.22 17.39 7.94
CA GLU A 78 -9.89 16.11 8.18
C GLU A 78 -8.91 14.94 8.09
N HIS A 79 -8.84 14.18 9.19
CA HIS A 79 -8.12 12.93 9.29
C HIS A 79 -9.10 11.77 9.06
N VAL A 80 -9.35 11.46 7.80
CA VAL A 80 -10.35 10.48 7.34
C VAL A 80 -9.78 9.57 6.27
N ASN A 81 -10.35 8.37 6.11
CA ASN A 81 -10.03 7.44 5.04
C ASN A 81 -10.58 7.94 3.68
N ARG A 82 -9.95 9.00 3.16
CA ARG A 82 -10.32 9.63 1.89
C ARG A 82 -9.12 10.29 1.25
N PHE A 83 -8.87 9.95 0.00
CA PHE A 83 -7.74 10.40 -0.82
C PHE A 83 -8.25 10.94 -2.15
N GLU A 84 -7.53 11.90 -2.74
CA GLU A 84 -7.91 12.49 -4.03
C GLU A 84 -7.61 11.54 -5.19
N THR A 85 -6.53 10.76 -5.05
CA THR A 85 -6.05 9.84 -6.10
C THR A 85 -5.82 8.43 -5.56
N LYS A 86 -5.97 7.41 -6.43
CA LYS A 86 -5.64 6.02 -6.10
C LYS A 86 -4.18 5.86 -5.68
N LYS A 87 -3.29 6.62 -6.33
CA LYS A 87 -1.85 6.64 -6.04
C LYS A 87 -1.59 7.09 -4.60
N GLU A 88 -2.16 8.22 -4.19
CA GLU A 88 -2.04 8.74 -2.82
C GLU A 88 -2.54 7.73 -1.78
N CYS A 89 -3.72 7.13 -2.00
CA CYS A 89 -4.26 6.08 -1.15
C CYS A 89 -3.31 4.89 -1.03
N THR A 90 -2.76 4.44 -2.15
CA THR A 90 -1.87 3.27 -2.23
C THR A 90 -0.52 3.55 -1.56
N GLU A 91 0.10 4.69 -1.83
CA GLU A 91 1.38 5.05 -1.22
C GLU A 91 1.25 5.18 0.30
N THR A 92 0.08 5.61 0.78
CA THR A 92 -0.20 5.77 2.20
C THR A 92 -0.53 4.45 2.89
N CYS A 93 -1.43 3.65 2.32
CA CYS A 93 -1.98 2.46 2.96
C CYS A 93 -1.34 1.14 2.50
N ARG A 94 -0.61 1.14 1.38
CA ARG A 94 0.08 -0.03 0.82
C ARG A 94 1.51 0.29 0.34
N PRO A 95 2.36 0.92 1.15
CA PRO A 95 3.70 1.36 0.73
C PRO A 95 4.63 0.22 0.28
N GLN A 96 4.32 -1.02 0.65
CA GLN A 96 5.05 -2.22 0.21
C GLN A 96 4.72 -2.66 -1.23
N VAL A 97 3.58 -2.21 -1.79
CA VAL A 97 3.16 -2.60 -3.13
C VAL A 97 3.67 -1.58 -4.13
N ARG A 98 4.40 -2.05 -5.13
CA ARG A 98 4.97 -1.18 -6.17
C ARG A 98 3.83 -0.52 -6.95
N SER A 99 3.95 0.79 -7.20
CA SER A 99 2.89 1.59 -7.83
C SER A 99 2.47 1.07 -9.21
N PHE A 100 3.39 0.48 -9.96
CA PHE A 100 3.08 -0.07 -11.27
C PHE A 100 2.12 -1.25 -11.22
N CYS A 101 1.99 -1.96 -10.10
CA CYS A 101 1.00 -3.05 -9.95
C CYS A 101 -0.46 -2.54 -10.07
N PHE A 102 -0.66 -1.21 -10.04
CA PHE A 102 -1.98 -0.59 -10.17
C PHE A 102 -2.29 -0.08 -11.58
N ASP A 103 -1.30 -0.09 -12.46
CA ASP A 103 -1.43 0.36 -13.85
C ASP A 103 -2.01 -0.74 -14.74
N GLY A 104 -2.49 -0.37 -15.92
CA GLY A 104 -2.85 -1.35 -16.95
C GLY A 104 -1.61 -1.96 -17.61
N PRO A 105 -1.74 -3.11 -18.31
CA PRO A 105 -0.71 -3.53 -19.23
C PRO A 105 -0.54 -2.46 -20.34
N PRO A 106 0.64 -2.38 -20.98
CA PRO A 106 0.85 -1.47 -22.10
C PRO A 106 -0.16 -1.71 -23.23
N GLU A 107 -0.69 -0.62 -23.81
CA GLU A 107 -1.60 -0.71 -24.96
C GLU A 107 -0.91 -1.20 -26.24
N THR A 108 0.41 -1.02 -26.33
CA THR A 108 1.21 -1.42 -27.47
C THR A 108 2.50 -2.13 -27.03
N TRP A 109 2.93 -3.11 -27.80
CA TRP A 109 4.19 -3.81 -27.61
C TRP A 109 4.95 -3.91 -28.93
N LYS A 110 6.28 -3.91 -28.86
CA LYS A 110 7.16 -4.13 -30.01
C LYS A 110 7.79 -5.49 -29.92
N GLY A 111 7.66 -6.32 -30.95
CA GLY A 111 8.29 -7.64 -31.03
C GLY A 111 7.28 -8.76 -31.25
N GLU A 112 7.73 -10.00 -31.16
CA GLU A 112 6.88 -11.16 -31.35
C GLU A 112 5.83 -11.26 -30.24
N SER A 113 4.59 -11.53 -30.64
CA SER A 113 3.48 -11.63 -29.70
C SER A 113 3.52 -12.96 -28.97
N THR A 114 3.35 -12.92 -27.65
CA THR A 114 3.30 -14.10 -26.79
C THR A 114 2.33 -13.86 -25.63
N ILE A 115 1.90 -14.92 -24.96
CA ILE A 115 0.94 -14.86 -23.85
C ILE A 115 1.65 -14.34 -22.61
N MET A 116 1.21 -13.17 -22.14
CA MET A 116 1.69 -12.50 -20.93
C MET A 116 0.59 -12.45 -19.87
N TRP A 117 0.96 -12.15 -18.63
CA TRP A 117 0.00 -11.93 -17.54
C TRP A 117 0.07 -10.50 -17.02
N SER A 118 -1.07 -9.96 -16.60
CA SER A 118 -1.16 -8.66 -15.90
C SER A 118 -2.09 -8.77 -14.70
N TYR A 119 -1.85 -7.98 -13.66
CA TYR A 119 -2.66 -7.97 -12.45
C TYR A 119 -3.73 -6.86 -12.50
N ASN A 120 -5.01 -7.24 -12.54
CA ASN A 120 -6.10 -6.29 -12.39
C ASN A 120 -6.28 -5.96 -10.90
N SER A 121 -5.73 -4.81 -10.48
CA SER A 121 -5.81 -4.35 -9.08
C SER A 121 -7.22 -3.98 -8.61
N THR A 122 -8.16 -3.73 -9.51
CA THR A 122 -9.56 -3.48 -9.18
C THR A 122 -10.31 -4.79 -8.89
N LEU A 123 -9.98 -5.86 -9.62
CA LEU A 123 -10.61 -7.18 -9.46
C LEU A 123 -9.84 -8.12 -8.51
N GLY A 124 -8.60 -7.78 -8.15
CA GLY A 124 -7.71 -8.65 -7.38
C GLY A 124 -7.33 -9.92 -8.13
N LYS A 125 -7.25 -9.87 -9.47
CA LYS A 125 -7.05 -11.07 -10.32
C LYS A 125 -6.02 -10.85 -11.41
N CYS A 126 -5.19 -11.86 -11.65
CA CYS A 126 -4.35 -11.91 -12.83
C CYS A 126 -5.18 -12.31 -14.06
N PHE A 127 -4.89 -11.70 -15.21
CA PHE A 127 -5.48 -12.05 -16.49
C PHE A 127 -4.40 -12.18 -17.56
N LYS A 128 -4.66 -13.03 -18.56
CA LYS A 128 -3.77 -13.22 -19.70
C LYS A 128 -4.09 -12.23 -20.82
N PHE A 129 -3.08 -11.80 -21.54
CA PHE A 129 -3.21 -10.96 -22.74
C PHE A 129 -2.08 -11.25 -23.73
N ASP A 130 -2.30 -10.88 -25.00
CA ASP A 130 -1.25 -10.93 -26.01
C ASP A 130 -0.31 -9.74 -25.78
N GLY A 131 0.98 -10.02 -25.59
CA GLY A 131 2.00 -9.02 -25.30
C GLY A 131 3.35 -9.42 -25.87
N ASN A 132 4.45 -8.92 -25.31
CA ASN A 132 5.80 -9.40 -25.60
C ASN A 132 6.53 -9.71 -24.28
N GLY A 133 7.29 -10.82 -24.25
CA GLY A 133 8.15 -11.25 -23.13
C GLY A 133 9.39 -10.40 -22.86
N ASN A 134 9.59 -9.29 -23.57
CA ASN A 134 10.57 -8.27 -23.19
C ASN A 134 10.12 -7.61 -21.88
N THR A 135 10.56 -8.15 -20.75
CA THR A 135 10.30 -7.61 -19.42
C THR A 135 10.91 -6.22 -19.30
N GLN A 136 10.07 -5.18 -19.25
CA GLN A 136 10.50 -3.84 -18.85
C GLN A 136 10.38 -3.76 -17.33
N GLU A 137 11.35 -3.13 -16.68
CA GLU A 137 11.21 -2.86 -15.25
C GLU A 137 10.14 -1.81 -15.03
N GLY A 138 9.32 -1.97 -13.98
CA GLY A 138 8.33 -0.97 -13.62
C GLY A 138 7.01 -1.03 -14.39
N ILE A 139 6.67 -2.16 -15.02
CA ILE A 139 5.35 -2.37 -15.67
C ILE A 139 4.54 -3.48 -15.00
N ASN A 140 3.22 -3.42 -15.11
CA ASN A 140 2.29 -4.43 -14.60
C ASN A 140 2.19 -5.68 -15.49
N VAL A 141 3.32 -6.29 -15.83
CA VAL A 141 3.37 -7.46 -16.73
C VAL A 141 4.34 -8.50 -16.17
N VAL A 142 3.92 -9.76 -16.23
CA VAL A 142 4.69 -10.95 -15.80
C VAL A 142 4.67 -11.99 -16.91
#